data_AF-A0A7S2M9T6-F1
#
_entry.id   AF-A0A7S2M9T6-F1
#
_cell.length_a   1.000
_cell.length_b   1.000
_cell.length_c   1.000
_cell.angle_alpha   90.00
_cell.angle_beta   90.00
_cell.angle_gamma   90.00
#
_symmetry.space_group_name_H-M   'P 1'
#
loop_
_entity.id
_entity.type
_entity.pdbx_description
1 polymer ?
#
loop_
_entity_poly.entity_id
_entity_poly.type
_entity_poly.pdbx_seq_one_letter_code
_entity_poly.pdbx_strand_id
1 'polypeptide(L)'
;APRHARAGSSRCGTTRAPHGRAPPPGPEPRLRGPGARRPPQAARLPHQSLQWRFQTFVGDMAEHHPISALFSQSRESLGLEDRRERFEGKEDYSSMRGRLRKKVEARPAPKESDRFLKLMRDRGGGNVALAWRRYFDADGDGELTFREFCEALTQLRYKGDVTALWSELGGGESNTLTLGALDPEHAAILDYFGAWCAATNGGPLEVFKEIDDDESDSLTADEFAAGLRGLGFFDAESLTEKPVGLEDEAAVLRNLFPLLDQNGHGCITASQLLFLEKDTPKKAQLSRQLARIAAHGAAAAPEPLSNSAQ
;
A
#
# COMPACT_ATOMS: atom_id res chain seq x y z
N ALA A 1 -60.03 48.19 -25.57
CA ALA A 1 -58.60 47.86 -25.48
C ALA A 1 -58.05 47.63 -26.89
N PRO A 2 -57.17 48.50 -27.40
CA PRO A 2 -56.64 48.43 -28.77
C PRO A 2 -55.20 47.89 -28.81
N ARG A 3 -54.76 47.39 -29.97
CA ARG A 3 -53.40 47.51 -30.57
C ARG A 3 -53.31 46.61 -31.82
N HIS A 4 -53.53 47.15 -33.01
CA HIS A 4 -52.53 47.70 -33.93
C HIS A 4 -51.42 46.73 -34.36
N ALA A 5 -51.58 46.21 -35.58
CA ALA A 5 -50.54 45.64 -36.40
C ALA A 5 -49.66 46.75 -37.03
N ARG A 6 -48.35 46.50 -37.15
CA ARG A 6 -47.46 47.15 -38.12
C ARG A 6 -46.33 46.19 -38.52
N ALA A 7 -46.19 46.03 -39.82
CA ALA A 7 -45.06 45.40 -40.49
C ALA A 7 -43.87 46.38 -40.57
N GLY A 8 -42.65 45.83 -40.56
CA GLY A 8 -41.41 46.57 -40.76
C GLY A 8 -40.29 45.64 -41.18
N SER A 9 -40.00 45.63 -42.48
CA SER A 9 -38.83 44.99 -43.10
C SER A 9 -37.58 45.84 -42.85
N SER A 10 -36.44 45.22 -42.54
CA SER A 10 -35.11 45.78 -42.83
C SER A 10 -34.03 44.69 -42.82
N ARG A 11 -33.34 44.59 -43.95
CA ARG A 11 -32.13 43.79 -44.20
C ARG A 11 -30.89 44.51 -43.67
N CYS A 12 -29.93 43.75 -43.15
CA CYS A 12 -28.48 44.01 -43.14
C CYS A 12 -27.82 42.69 -42.71
N GLY A 13 -26.77 42.13 -43.30
CA GLY A 13 -25.81 42.62 -44.27
C GLY A 13 -24.55 41.79 -44.06
N THR A 14 -24.42 40.68 -44.77
CA THR A 14 -23.23 39.83 -44.79
C THR A 14 -22.11 40.52 -45.56
N THR A 15 -20.98 40.78 -44.94
CA THR A 15 -19.72 41.09 -45.64
C THR A 15 -18.58 40.28 -45.05
N ARG A 16 -17.84 39.66 -45.97
CA ARG A 16 -16.73 38.73 -45.79
C ARG A 16 -15.47 39.39 -46.36
N ALA A 17 -14.32 38.99 -45.79
CA ALA A 17 -12.94 39.07 -46.31
C ALA A 17 -12.15 40.36 -45.97
N PRO A 18 -10.79 40.36 -46.04
CA PRO A 18 -9.87 39.28 -46.42
C PRO A 18 -8.66 39.06 -45.49
N HIS A 19 -7.91 38.00 -45.82
CA HIS A 19 -6.58 37.63 -45.31
C HIS A 19 -5.56 38.78 -45.31
N GLY A 20 -4.86 38.95 -44.18
CA GLY A 20 -3.61 39.70 -44.06
C GLY A 20 -2.51 38.80 -43.51
N ARG A 21 -1.42 38.63 -44.28
CA ARG A 21 -0.21 37.88 -43.92
C ARG A 21 0.58 38.57 -42.81
N ALA A 22 1.22 37.76 -41.99
CA ALA A 22 2.12 38.14 -40.91
C ALA A 22 3.42 38.83 -41.41
N PRO A 23 3.97 39.80 -40.65
CA PRO A 23 5.37 40.19 -40.75
C PRO A 23 6.28 39.31 -39.86
N PRO A 24 7.57 39.12 -40.23
CA PRO A 24 8.52 38.19 -39.60
C PRO A 24 9.05 38.66 -38.23
N PRO A 25 9.55 37.73 -37.38
CA PRO A 25 10.12 38.06 -36.07
C PRO A 25 11.44 38.83 -36.20
N GLY A 26 11.55 39.93 -35.45
CA GLY A 26 12.77 40.71 -35.31
C GLY A 26 13.86 40.00 -34.48
N PRO A 27 15.14 40.36 -34.65
CA PRO A 27 16.26 39.65 -34.06
C PRO A 27 16.41 39.90 -32.55
N GLU A 28 16.76 38.83 -31.82
CA GLU A 28 17.02 38.79 -30.38
C GLU A 28 18.03 39.84 -29.88
N PRO A 29 17.80 40.44 -28.70
CA PRO A 29 18.90 40.87 -27.85
C PRO A 29 19.41 39.69 -27.00
N ARG A 30 20.58 39.17 -27.39
CA ARG A 30 21.42 38.28 -26.56
C ARG A 30 21.73 38.95 -25.23
N LEU A 31 21.06 38.54 -24.17
CA LEU A 31 21.50 38.86 -22.81
C LEU A 31 22.46 37.77 -22.33
N ARG A 32 23.71 38.20 -22.19
CA ARG A 32 24.84 37.48 -21.61
C ARG A 32 24.46 36.89 -20.26
N GLY A 33 24.72 35.59 -20.09
CA GLY A 33 24.91 35.04 -18.75
C GLY A 33 26.18 35.60 -18.09
N PRO A 34 26.18 35.81 -16.77
CA PRO A 34 27.34 35.64 -15.93
C PRO A 34 27.20 34.26 -15.27
N GLY A 35 28.01 33.27 -15.61
CA GLY A 35 29.38 33.20 -15.16
C GLY A 35 29.47 32.13 -14.08
N ALA A 36 29.89 30.94 -14.49
CA ALA A 36 30.29 29.88 -13.59
C ALA A 36 31.31 30.41 -12.57
N ARG A 37 30.97 30.33 -11.27
CA ARG A 37 31.96 30.41 -10.19
C ARG A 37 31.75 29.23 -9.26
N ARG A 38 32.67 28.28 -9.37
CA ARG A 38 33.01 27.27 -8.37
C ARG A 38 34.36 27.72 -7.74
N PRO A 39 34.72 27.22 -6.56
CA PRO A 39 34.38 27.70 -5.22
C PRO A 39 35.59 28.38 -4.52
N PRO A 40 35.46 28.86 -3.27
CA PRO A 40 36.58 28.79 -2.34
C PRO A 40 36.30 27.78 -1.22
N GLN A 41 37.34 27.01 -0.91
CA GLN A 41 37.38 25.96 0.09
C GLN A 41 37.47 26.53 1.52
N ALA A 42 36.93 25.72 2.43
CA ALA A 42 37.40 25.46 3.80
C ALA A 42 37.32 26.59 4.85
N ALA A 43 36.31 26.46 5.71
CA ALA A 43 36.55 26.37 7.15
C ALA A 43 35.65 25.26 7.72
N ARG A 44 36.30 24.22 8.25
CA ARG A 44 35.71 23.07 8.96
C ARG A 44 35.16 23.53 10.30
N LEU A 45 34.13 22.86 10.82
CA LEU A 45 33.93 22.42 12.22
C LEU A 45 32.60 21.61 12.29
N PRO A 46 32.40 20.73 13.30
CA PRO A 46 32.14 19.32 13.02
C PRO A 46 30.70 18.83 13.17
N HIS A 47 30.56 17.64 12.60
CA HIS A 47 29.42 16.75 12.37
C HIS A 47 28.77 16.21 13.67
N GLN A 48 27.45 16.30 13.77
CA GLN A 48 26.63 15.48 14.67
C GLN A 48 25.48 14.88 13.85
N SER A 49 25.67 13.64 13.43
CA SER A 49 24.67 12.82 12.73
C SER A 49 23.94 11.94 13.73
N LEU A 50 22.63 12.10 13.82
CA LEU A 50 21.73 11.14 14.46
C LEU A 50 21.43 10.02 13.45
N GLN A 51 22.25 8.97 13.48
CA GLN A 51 21.93 7.68 12.87
C GLN A 51 22.03 6.60 13.93
N TRP A 52 20.87 6.07 14.30
CA TRP A 52 20.75 4.85 15.08
C TRP A 52 21.18 3.65 14.23
N ARG A 53 22.27 3.00 14.63
CA ARG A 53 22.69 1.70 14.11
C ARG A 53 23.18 0.84 15.28
N PHE A 54 22.39 -0.19 15.58
CA PHE A 54 22.77 -1.34 16.41
C PHE A 54 23.77 -2.22 15.63
N GLN A 55 25.01 -2.37 16.11
CA GLN A 55 25.68 -3.67 16.24
C GLN A 55 27.08 -3.59 16.87
N THR A 56 27.24 -4.33 17.98
CA THR A 56 28.39 -5.19 18.39
C THR A 56 29.83 -4.69 18.25
N PHE A 57 30.54 -4.52 19.36
CA PHE A 57 31.83 -5.18 19.67
C PHE A 57 32.28 -4.77 21.09
N VAL A 58 32.31 -5.70 22.04
CA VAL A 58 33.06 -5.54 23.31
C VAL A 58 34.09 -6.65 23.34
N GLY A 59 35.34 -6.25 23.17
CA GLY A 59 36.51 -7.06 23.43
C GLY A 59 37.63 -6.12 23.86
N ASP A 60 37.93 -6.13 25.16
CA ASP A 60 39.21 -6.59 25.71
C ASP A 60 39.71 -5.71 26.86
N MET A 61 39.60 -6.24 28.07
CA MET A 61 40.45 -5.90 29.22
C MET A 61 40.34 -7.06 30.22
N ALA A 62 41.14 -8.10 29.96
CA ALA A 62 41.53 -9.03 30.99
C ALA A 62 42.48 -8.32 31.96
N GLU A 63 42.25 -8.46 33.26
CA GLU A 63 43.26 -8.88 34.25
C GLU A 63 42.66 -8.98 35.68
N HIS A 64 42.78 -10.18 36.25
CA HIS A 64 42.92 -10.52 37.67
C HIS A 64 41.81 -10.15 38.71
N HIS A 65 40.94 -11.11 39.04
CA HIS A 65 40.91 -11.85 40.33
C HIS A 65 39.56 -12.59 40.57
N PRO A 66 39.55 -13.69 41.36
CA PRO A 66 38.68 -14.83 41.13
C PRO A 66 37.37 -14.80 41.92
N ILE A 67 36.24 -14.99 41.23
CA ILE A 67 34.95 -15.33 41.86
C ILE A 67 34.89 -16.84 42.19
N SER A 68 36.00 -17.39 42.71
CA SER A 68 36.03 -18.74 43.29
C SER A 68 35.96 -18.72 44.82
N ALA A 69 36.02 -17.54 45.45
CA ALA A 69 36.17 -17.40 46.90
C ALA A 69 34.90 -16.96 47.66
N LEU A 70 33.77 -16.71 46.99
CA LEU A 70 32.51 -16.31 47.65
C LEU A 70 31.47 -17.43 47.78
N PHE A 71 31.91 -18.69 47.65
CA PHE A 71 31.10 -19.87 47.97
C PHE A 71 31.95 -20.88 48.75
N SER A 72 32.40 -20.50 49.95
CA SER A 72 33.00 -21.46 50.90
C SER A 72 32.56 -21.30 52.35
N GLN A 73 31.51 -20.52 52.64
CA GLN A 73 30.88 -20.54 53.96
C GLN A 73 29.35 -20.48 53.85
N SER A 74 28.75 -21.63 53.57
CA SER A 74 27.49 -22.13 54.13
C SER A 74 27.14 -23.40 53.38
N ARG A 75 27.75 -24.51 53.82
CA ARG A 75 27.64 -25.84 53.21
C ARG A 75 26.84 -26.82 54.05
N GLU A 76 25.94 -26.32 54.89
CA GLU A 76 25.02 -27.15 55.65
C GLU A 76 23.62 -26.52 55.68
N SER A 77 22.63 -27.37 55.43
CA SER A 77 21.18 -27.09 55.35
C SER A 77 20.65 -26.67 53.97
N LEU A 78 19.57 -27.36 53.59
CA LEU A 78 18.84 -27.36 52.31
C LEU A 78 19.40 -28.38 51.30
N GLY A 79 18.88 -29.61 51.40
CA GLY A 79 19.06 -30.71 50.46
C GLY A 79 18.62 -30.36 49.03
N LEU A 80 19.45 -29.57 48.37
CA LEU A 80 19.32 -29.15 46.97
C LEU A 80 20.14 -30.04 46.03
N GLU A 81 21.09 -30.85 46.55
CA GLU A 81 21.73 -31.90 45.75
C GLU A 81 20.72 -32.99 45.30
N ASP A 82 19.76 -33.34 46.16
CA ASP A 82 18.74 -34.37 45.87
C ASP A 82 17.71 -33.92 44.81
N ARG A 83 17.64 -32.61 44.52
CA ARG A 83 16.74 -32.06 43.49
C ARG A 83 17.38 -31.95 42.11
N ARG A 84 18.72 -31.96 42.03
CA ARG A 84 19.47 -31.93 40.77
C ARG A 84 19.59 -33.33 40.17
N GLU A 85 19.85 -34.34 41.00
CA GLU A 85 19.94 -35.74 40.55
C GLU A 85 18.59 -36.30 40.06
N ARG A 86 17.46 -35.82 40.63
CA ARG A 86 16.11 -36.21 40.18
C ARG A 86 15.71 -35.63 38.82
N PHE A 87 16.36 -34.55 38.37
CA PHE A 87 16.08 -33.93 37.08
C PHE A 87 17.03 -34.40 35.98
N GLU A 88 18.25 -34.79 36.34
CA GLU A 88 19.28 -35.33 35.43
C GLU A 88 19.02 -36.79 35.02
N GLY A 89 18.02 -37.45 35.63
CA GLY A 89 17.71 -38.87 35.42
C GLY A 89 16.81 -39.25 34.25
N LYS A 90 16.46 -38.36 33.30
CA LYS A 90 15.49 -38.75 32.24
C LYS A 90 15.82 -38.50 30.78
N GLU A 91 16.77 -37.65 30.40
CA GLU A 91 17.27 -37.64 29.02
C GLU A 91 18.75 -37.27 28.99
N ASP A 92 19.58 -38.18 28.47
CA ASP A 92 20.98 -37.87 28.14
C ASP A 92 21.01 -36.63 27.24
N TYR A 93 21.85 -35.66 27.58
CA TYR A 93 22.07 -34.41 26.85
C TYR A 93 22.41 -34.68 25.36
N SER A 94 23.06 -35.82 25.09
CA SER A 94 23.33 -36.33 23.74
C SER A 94 22.04 -36.71 22.99
N SER A 95 21.09 -37.34 23.67
CA SER A 95 19.78 -37.73 23.13
C SER A 95 18.90 -36.50 22.85
N MET A 96 18.89 -35.53 23.77
CA MET A 96 18.19 -34.25 23.58
C MET A 96 18.76 -33.48 22.37
N ARG A 97 20.09 -33.38 22.26
CA ARG A 97 20.78 -32.80 21.09
C ARG A 97 20.51 -33.58 19.81
N GLY A 98 20.48 -34.92 19.86
CA GLY A 98 20.18 -35.79 18.73
C GLY A 98 18.76 -35.59 18.20
N ARG A 99 17.78 -35.39 19.09
CA ARG A 99 16.39 -35.07 18.71
C ARG A 99 16.24 -33.66 18.15
N LEU A 100 16.93 -32.67 18.73
CA LEU A 100 16.96 -31.32 18.17
C LEU A 100 17.59 -31.33 16.78
N ARG A 101 18.71 -32.04 16.61
CA ARG A 101 19.41 -32.22 15.33
C ARG A 101 18.52 -32.93 14.32
N LYS A 102 17.87 -34.04 14.67
CA LYS A 102 16.87 -34.71 13.82
C LYS A 102 15.68 -33.82 13.47
N LYS A 103 15.18 -32.99 14.40
CA LYS A 103 14.09 -32.02 14.12
C LYS A 103 14.54 -30.90 13.18
N VAL A 104 15.80 -30.47 13.27
CA VAL A 104 16.38 -29.46 12.38
C VAL A 104 16.71 -30.06 11.00
N GLU A 105 17.19 -31.30 10.95
CA GLU A 105 17.50 -32.04 9.71
C GLU A 105 16.24 -32.54 8.99
N ALA A 106 15.14 -32.75 9.71
CA ALA A 106 13.84 -33.11 9.13
C ALA A 106 13.02 -31.90 8.67
N ARG A 107 13.51 -30.67 8.82
CA ARG A 107 12.87 -29.52 8.16
C ARG A 107 13.12 -29.68 6.66
N PRO A 108 12.06 -29.84 5.83
CA PRO A 108 12.23 -29.81 4.39
C PRO A 108 12.92 -28.50 4.00
N ALA A 109 13.67 -28.51 2.90
CA ALA A 109 14.31 -27.31 2.37
C ALA A 109 13.29 -26.16 2.34
N PRO A 110 13.66 -24.93 2.75
CA PRO A 110 12.74 -23.81 2.78
C PRO A 110 12.15 -23.63 1.39
N LYS A 111 10.82 -23.73 1.31
CA LYS A 111 10.09 -23.63 0.05
C LYS A 111 10.39 -22.27 -0.60
N GLU A 112 10.28 -22.18 -1.92
CA GLU A 112 10.43 -20.88 -2.57
C GLU A 112 9.34 -19.92 -2.07
N SER A 113 8.13 -20.43 -1.82
CA SER A 113 7.01 -19.71 -1.18
C SER A 113 7.38 -19.08 0.17
N ASP A 114 8.14 -19.75 1.04
CA ASP A 114 8.56 -19.19 2.32
C ASP A 114 9.48 -17.97 2.15
N ARG A 115 10.41 -18.05 1.20
CA ARG A 115 11.33 -16.95 0.86
C ARG A 115 10.57 -15.78 0.24
N PHE A 116 9.63 -16.09 -0.64
CA PHE A 116 8.74 -15.10 -1.25
C PHE A 116 7.89 -14.37 -0.20
N LEU A 117 7.19 -15.10 0.68
CA LEU A 117 6.38 -14.48 1.74
C LEU A 117 7.21 -13.64 2.71
N LYS A 118 8.45 -14.05 3.00
CA LYS A 118 9.38 -13.21 3.76
C LYS A 118 9.69 -11.90 3.03
N LEU A 119 10.03 -11.96 1.74
CA LEU A 119 10.25 -10.77 0.93
C LEU A 119 9.01 -9.86 0.92
N MET A 120 7.81 -10.43 0.79
CA MET A 120 6.56 -9.67 0.82
C MET A 120 6.38 -8.93 2.14
N ARG A 121 6.58 -9.61 3.28
CA ARG A 121 6.52 -8.96 4.60
C ARG A 121 7.57 -7.85 4.72
N ASP A 122 8.80 -8.08 4.27
CA ASP A 122 9.86 -7.07 4.33
C ASP A 122 9.51 -5.82 3.49
N ARG A 123 8.87 -6.00 2.32
CA ARG A 123 8.46 -4.91 1.41
C ARG A 123 7.15 -4.23 1.80
N GLY A 124 6.27 -4.95 2.48
CA GLY A 124 4.96 -4.48 2.91
C GLY A 124 4.90 -4.05 4.37
N GLY A 125 6.05 -3.82 5.02
CA GLY A 125 6.09 -3.37 6.43
C GLY A 125 5.47 -4.37 7.41
N GLY A 126 5.54 -5.67 7.08
CA GLY A 126 4.92 -6.77 7.84
C GLY A 126 3.62 -7.30 7.22
N ASN A 127 3.00 -6.58 6.28
CA ASN A 127 1.74 -6.96 5.63
C ASN A 127 1.98 -7.46 4.20
N VAL A 128 1.58 -8.70 3.90
CA VAL A 128 1.75 -9.32 2.58
C VAL A 128 0.82 -8.69 1.54
N ALA A 129 -0.44 -8.46 1.91
CA ALA A 129 -1.42 -7.82 1.04
C ALA A 129 -1.00 -6.40 0.62
N LEU A 130 -0.31 -5.67 1.49
CA LEU A 130 0.22 -4.35 1.14
C LEU A 130 1.34 -4.46 0.08
N ALA A 131 2.25 -5.42 0.22
CA ALA A 131 3.27 -5.67 -0.80
C ALA A 131 2.65 -6.13 -2.13
N TRP A 132 1.58 -6.92 -2.08
CA TRP A 132 0.82 -7.34 -3.25
C TRP A 132 0.26 -6.13 -4.01
N ARG A 133 -0.50 -5.28 -3.31
CA ARG A 133 -1.07 -4.04 -3.90
C ARG A 133 0.00 -3.12 -4.46
N ARG A 134 1.17 -3.03 -3.83
CA ARG A 134 2.25 -2.13 -4.26
C ARG A 134 3.01 -2.59 -5.51
N TYR A 135 3.31 -3.89 -5.59
CA TYR A 135 4.30 -4.39 -6.54
C TYR A 135 3.75 -5.37 -7.57
N PHE A 136 2.59 -5.98 -7.31
CA PHE A 136 2.03 -7.03 -8.14
C PHE A 136 0.74 -6.59 -8.82
N ASP A 137 -0.21 -6.07 -8.04
CA ASP A 137 -1.54 -5.67 -8.52
C ASP A 137 -1.62 -4.14 -8.70
N ALA A 138 -0.71 -3.58 -9.49
CA ALA A 138 -0.59 -2.14 -9.66
C ALA A 138 -1.71 -1.54 -10.54
N ASP A 139 -2.20 -2.32 -11.50
CA ASP A 139 -3.38 -2.00 -12.32
C ASP A 139 -4.71 -2.28 -11.60
N GLY A 140 -4.66 -3.07 -10.54
CA GLY A 140 -5.79 -3.28 -9.65
C GLY A 140 -6.88 -4.15 -10.26
N ASP A 141 -6.54 -5.04 -11.18
CA ASP A 141 -7.50 -6.00 -11.75
C ASP A 141 -7.74 -7.21 -10.81
N GLY A 142 -6.90 -7.38 -9.79
CA GLY A 142 -7.00 -8.41 -8.77
C GLY A 142 -6.44 -9.77 -9.20
N GLU A 143 -5.95 -9.90 -10.43
CA GLU A 143 -5.44 -11.13 -11.01
C GLU A 143 -4.04 -10.92 -11.58
N LEU A 144 -3.09 -11.70 -11.09
CA LEU A 144 -1.73 -11.62 -11.58
C LEU A 144 -1.44 -12.74 -12.57
N THR A 145 -1.09 -12.41 -13.80
CA THR A 145 -0.63 -13.41 -14.78
C THR A 145 0.84 -13.80 -14.54
N PHE A 146 1.27 -14.93 -15.10
CA PHE A 146 2.67 -15.37 -14.97
C PHE A 146 3.67 -14.32 -15.49
N ARG A 147 3.28 -13.54 -16.52
CA ARG A 147 4.11 -12.48 -17.07
C ARG A 147 4.26 -11.32 -16.09
N GLU A 148 3.15 -10.78 -15.56
CA GLU A 148 3.23 -9.71 -14.54
C GLU A 148 4.01 -10.18 -13.32
N PHE A 149 3.82 -11.44 -12.90
CA PHE A 149 4.57 -12.02 -11.79
C PHE A 149 6.09 -12.01 -12.03
N CYS A 150 6.53 -12.43 -13.21
CA CYS A 150 7.96 -12.40 -13.56
C CYS A 150 8.52 -10.97 -13.59
N GLU A 151 7.76 -10.03 -14.13
CA GLU A 151 8.15 -8.61 -14.19
C GLU A 151 8.26 -8.00 -12.79
N ALA A 152 7.27 -8.23 -11.92
CA ALA A 152 7.27 -7.78 -10.54
C ALA A 152 8.44 -8.36 -9.74
N LEU A 153 8.71 -9.67 -9.85
CA LEU A 153 9.87 -10.30 -9.20
C LEU A 153 11.21 -9.75 -9.69
N THR A 154 11.31 -9.38 -10.97
CA THR A 154 12.50 -8.74 -11.54
C THR A 154 12.73 -7.34 -10.94
N GLN A 155 11.66 -6.56 -10.78
CA GLN A 155 11.71 -5.26 -10.10
C GLN A 155 12.10 -5.40 -8.62
N LEU A 156 11.59 -6.44 -7.95
CA LEU A 156 11.93 -6.76 -6.57
C LEU A 156 13.32 -7.39 -6.38
N ARG A 157 14.02 -7.72 -7.48
CA ARG A 157 15.34 -8.38 -7.48
C ARG A 157 15.30 -9.73 -6.75
N TYR A 158 14.21 -10.47 -6.88
CA TYR A 158 14.07 -11.80 -6.31
C TYR A 158 15.13 -12.75 -6.90
N LYS A 159 15.72 -13.60 -6.05
CA LYS A 159 16.73 -14.59 -6.43
C LYS A 159 16.24 -15.96 -5.97
N GLY A 160 15.65 -16.70 -6.89
CA GLY A 160 15.10 -18.04 -6.64
C GLY A 160 14.50 -18.63 -7.91
N ASP A 161 13.93 -19.83 -7.79
CA ASP A 161 13.24 -20.49 -8.89
C ASP A 161 11.81 -19.94 -9.02
N VAL A 162 11.60 -19.10 -10.04
CA VAL A 162 10.31 -18.44 -10.30
C VAL A 162 9.23 -19.43 -10.74
N THR A 163 9.60 -20.45 -11.50
CA THR A 163 8.66 -21.45 -12.02
C THR A 163 8.17 -22.35 -10.89
N ALA A 164 9.09 -22.79 -10.02
CA ALA A 164 8.74 -23.55 -8.83
C ALA A 164 7.85 -22.70 -7.90
N LEU A 165 8.21 -21.44 -7.67
CA LEU A 165 7.42 -20.52 -6.85
C LEU A 165 6.01 -20.34 -7.40
N TRP A 166 5.86 -20.08 -8.70
CA TRP A 166 4.56 -19.91 -9.34
C TRP A 166 3.65 -21.13 -9.16
N SER A 167 4.22 -22.33 -9.34
CA SER A 167 3.49 -23.58 -9.11
C SER A 167 3.12 -23.78 -7.64
N GLU A 168 4.02 -23.43 -6.70
CA GLU A 168 3.77 -23.54 -5.25
C GLU A 168 2.66 -22.61 -4.77
N LEU A 169 2.52 -21.43 -5.38
CA LEU A 169 1.49 -20.45 -5.03
C LEU A 169 0.11 -20.75 -5.67
N GLY A 170 0.01 -21.80 -6.49
CA GLY A 170 -1.24 -22.22 -7.15
C GLY A 170 -1.40 -21.74 -8.60
N GLY A 171 -0.47 -20.91 -9.10
CA GLY A 171 -0.56 -20.37 -10.46
C GLY A 171 -0.39 -21.44 -11.55
N GLY A 172 0.14 -22.62 -11.22
CA GLY A 172 0.20 -23.75 -12.15
C GLY A 172 -1.16 -24.35 -12.49
N GLU A 173 -2.16 -24.20 -11.61
CA GLU A 173 -3.50 -24.77 -11.79
C GLU A 173 -4.49 -23.73 -12.33
N SER A 174 -4.46 -22.50 -11.81
CA SER A 174 -5.37 -21.41 -12.20
C SER A 174 -4.84 -20.53 -13.32
N ASN A 175 -3.55 -20.60 -13.65
CA ASN A 175 -2.85 -19.71 -14.60
C ASN A 175 -2.86 -18.21 -14.21
N THR A 176 -3.49 -17.86 -13.09
CA THR A 176 -3.50 -16.54 -12.45
C THR A 176 -3.35 -16.67 -10.94
N LEU A 177 -2.73 -15.70 -10.29
CA LEU A 177 -2.65 -15.61 -8.83
C LEU A 177 -3.54 -14.47 -8.33
N THR A 178 -4.29 -14.70 -7.27
CA THR A 178 -5.11 -13.67 -6.61
C THR A 178 -4.58 -13.41 -5.20
N LEU A 179 -4.95 -12.26 -4.62
CA LEU A 179 -4.60 -11.98 -3.23
C LEU A 179 -5.11 -13.07 -2.28
N GLY A 180 -6.27 -13.65 -2.55
CA GLY A 180 -6.85 -14.71 -1.72
C GLY A 180 -5.98 -15.98 -1.62
N ALA A 181 -5.13 -16.25 -2.61
CA ALA A 181 -4.18 -17.36 -2.54
C ALA A 181 -3.01 -17.10 -1.58
N LEU A 182 -2.67 -15.83 -1.34
CA LEU A 182 -1.56 -15.41 -0.49
C LEU A 182 -2.00 -14.99 0.91
N ASP A 183 -3.11 -14.26 0.98
CA ASP A 183 -3.61 -13.59 2.17
C ASP A 183 -5.16 -13.54 2.11
N PRO A 184 -5.83 -14.65 2.45
CA PRO A 184 -7.29 -14.75 2.38
C PRO A 184 -7.99 -13.79 3.36
N GLU A 185 -7.33 -13.43 4.46
CA GLU A 185 -7.89 -12.52 5.47
C GLU A 185 -8.03 -11.10 4.91
N HIS A 186 -6.95 -10.55 4.33
CA HIS A 186 -7.00 -9.21 3.73
C HIS A 186 -7.79 -9.18 2.42
N ALA A 187 -7.83 -10.30 1.67
CA ALA A 187 -8.74 -10.42 0.53
C ALA A 187 -10.20 -10.27 0.95
N ALA A 188 -10.62 -10.96 2.02
CA ALA A 188 -11.97 -10.84 2.56
C ALA A 188 -12.30 -9.42 3.05
N ILE A 189 -11.32 -8.72 3.65
CA ILE A 189 -11.46 -7.31 4.06
C ILE A 189 -11.76 -6.41 2.85
N LEU A 190 -10.99 -6.54 1.76
CA LEU A 190 -11.19 -5.74 0.54
C LEU A 190 -12.51 -6.08 -0.15
N ASP A 191 -12.85 -7.36 -0.24
CA ASP A 191 -14.11 -7.82 -0.82
C ASP A 191 -15.33 -7.30 -0.06
N TYR A 192 -15.27 -7.36 1.28
CA TYR A 192 -16.31 -6.84 2.16
C TYR A 192 -16.47 -5.34 1.96
N PHE A 193 -15.37 -4.58 2.00
CA PHE A 193 -15.41 -3.13 1.89
C PHE A 193 -15.93 -2.68 0.52
N GLY A 194 -15.50 -3.31 -0.58
CA GLY A 194 -16.01 -3.03 -1.92
C GLY A 194 -17.50 -3.34 -2.06
N ALA A 195 -17.96 -4.48 -1.52
CA ALA A 195 -19.38 -4.83 -1.50
C ALA A 195 -20.21 -3.84 -0.68
N TRP A 196 -19.68 -3.40 0.46
CA TRP A 196 -20.31 -2.37 1.28
C TRP A 196 -20.43 -1.05 0.53
N CYS A 197 -19.37 -0.58 -0.13
CA CYS A 197 -19.43 0.66 -0.91
C CYS A 197 -20.49 0.61 -2.01
N ALA A 198 -20.60 -0.54 -2.70
CA ALA A 198 -21.60 -0.76 -3.74
C ALA A 198 -23.03 -0.73 -3.18
N ALA A 199 -23.27 -1.30 -2.00
CA ALA A 199 -24.60 -1.33 -1.39
C ALA A 199 -25.01 0.00 -0.77
N THR A 200 -24.07 0.76 -0.20
CA THR A 200 -24.34 2.04 0.49
C THR A 200 -24.63 3.15 -0.52
N ASN A 201 -23.66 3.46 -1.40
CA ASN A 201 -23.75 4.61 -2.32
C ASN A 201 -23.57 4.24 -3.81
N GLY A 202 -23.62 2.95 -4.15
CA GLY A 202 -23.50 2.50 -5.55
C GLY A 202 -22.06 2.30 -6.03
N GLY A 203 -21.06 2.49 -5.17
CA GLY A 203 -19.67 2.12 -5.45
C GLY A 203 -18.63 2.86 -4.60
N PRO A 204 -17.34 2.47 -4.72
CA PRO A 204 -16.25 3.03 -3.91
C PRO A 204 -15.99 4.51 -4.16
N LEU A 205 -16.17 5.00 -5.40
CA LEU A 205 -15.97 6.42 -5.71
C LEU A 205 -17.11 7.29 -5.19
N GLU A 206 -18.33 6.77 -5.18
CA GLU A 206 -19.47 7.48 -4.62
C GLU A 206 -19.35 7.62 -3.10
N VAL A 207 -18.87 6.58 -2.41
CA VAL A 207 -18.49 6.67 -0.99
C VAL A 207 -17.35 7.67 -0.77
N PHE A 208 -16.31 7.64 -1.61
CA PHE A 208 -15.20 8.59 -1.49
C PHE A 208 -15.66 10.03 -1.51
N LYS A 209 -16.51 10.38 -2.49
CA LYS A 209 -17.04 11.75 -2.64
C LYS A 209 -17.95 12.18 -1.50
N GLU A 210 -18.67 11.24 -0.89
CA GLU A 210 -19.52 11.53 0.26
C GLU A 210 -18.70 11.78 1.53
N ILE A 211 -17.47 11.26 1.61
CA ILE A 211 -16.57 11.49 2.75
C ILE A 211 -15.69 12.74 2.52
N ASP A 212 -15.32 13.01 1.26
CA ASP A 212 -14.47 14.15 0.84
C ASP A 212 -15.27 15.47 0.83
N ASP A 213 -15.79 15.86 1.99
CA ASP A 213 -16.63 17.05 2.19
C ASP A 213 -15.92 18.37 1.83
N ASP A 214 -14.58 18.40 1.88
CA ASP A 214 -13.77 19.58 1.60
C ASP A 214 -13.29 19.65 0.14
N GLU A 215 -13.70 18.68 -0.69
CA GLU A 215 -13.32 18.54 -2.11
C GLU A 215 -11.81 18.60 -2.32
N SER A 216 -11.02 18.03 -1.39
CA SER A 216 -9.57 18.01 -1.49
C SER A 216 -9.04 16.97 -2.49
N ASP A 217 -9.92 16.12 -3.04
CA ASP A 217 -9.60 14.95 -3.87
C ASP A 217 -8.71 13.94 -3.11
N SER A 218 -8.71 13.97 -1.78
CA SER A 218 -7.92 13.09 -0.92
C SER A 218 -8.58 12.86 0.44
N LEU A 219 -8.47 11.65 0.99
CA LEU A 219 -8.96 11.34 2.32
C LEU A 219 -7.80 10.98 3.24
N THR A 220 -7.60 11.76 4.29
CA THR A 220 -6.71 11.41 5.40
C THR A 220 -7.27 10.23 6.21
N ALA A 221 -6.45 9.63 7.07
CA ALA A 221 -6.90 8.56 7.96
C ALA A 221 -8.10 8.98 8.83
N ASP A 222 -8.08 10.19 9.38
CA ASP A 222 -9.11 10.67 10.28
C ASP A 222 -10.42 10.94 9.52
N GLU A 223 -10.36 11.56 8.33
CA GLU A 223 -11.52 11.77 7.46
C GLU A 223 -12.13 10.45 7.02
N PHE A 224 -11.30 9.49 6.61
CA PHE A 224 -11.77 8.16 6.20
C PHE A 224 -12.49 7.44 7.35
N ALA A 225 -11.91 7.39 8.54
CA ALA A 225 -12.53 6.74 9.69
C ALA A 225 -13.82 7.44 10.13
N ALA A 226 -13.80 8.78 10.22
CA ALA A 226 -14.96 9.57 10.62
C ALA A 226 -16.09 9.46 9.59
N GLY A 227 -15.76 9.47 8.29
CA GLY A 227 -16.70 9.30 7.19
C GLY A 227 -17.38 7.94 7.21
N LEU A 228 -16.60 6.86 7.40
CA LEU A 228 -17.16 5.51 7.53
C LEU A 228 -18.11 5.39 8.74
N ARG A 229 -17.79 6.03 9.86
CA ARG A 229 -18.71 6.12 11.00
C ARG A 229 -19.98 6.91 10.65
N GLY A 230 -19.85 8.03 9.95
CA GLY A 230 -21.00 8.84 9.51
C GLY A 230 -21.94 8.07 8.58
N LEU A 231 -21.40 7.18 7.75
CA LEU A 231 -22.13 6.34 6.81
C LEU A 231 -22.64 5.01 7.41
N GLY A 232 -22.47 4.81 8.73
CA GLY A 232 -22.96 3.61 9.41
C GLY A 232 -22.16 2.32 9.11
N PHE A 233 -20.90 2.42 8.65
CA PHE A 233 -20.05 1.25 8.39
C PHE A 233 -19.87 0.35 9.62
N PHE A 234 -19.87 0.95 10.81
CA PHE A 234 -19.67 0.24 12.09
C PHE A 234 -20.97 -0.28 12.71
N ASP A 235 -22.12 0.04 12.11
CA ASP A 235 -23.41 -0.33 12.67
C ASP A 235 -23.72 -1.82 12.45
N ALA A 236 -24.52 -2.40 13.34
CA ALA A 236 -24.88 -3.82 13.30
C ALA A 236 -25.73 -4.21 12.06
N GLU A 237 -26.28 -3.22 11.36
CA GLU A 237 -27.06 -3.38 10.13
C GLU A 237 -26.21 -3.36 8.85
N SER A 238 -24.91 -3.08 8.97
CA SER A 238 -23.93 -3.21 7.89
C SER A 238 -23.91 -4.65 7.34
N LEU A 239 -23.88 -4.80 6.01
CA LEU A 239 -23.86 -6.07 5.26
C LEU A 239 -23.15 -7.24 5.96
N THR A 240 -23.81 -8.41 6.08
CA THR A 240 -23.26 -9.74 6.45
C THR A 240 -22.28 -9.81 7.66
N GLU A 241 -21.79 -11.00 8.00
CA GLU A 241 -20.78 -11.17 9.06
C GLU A 241 -19.49 -10.44 8.68
N LYS A 242 -19.26 -9.29 9.33
CA LYS A 242 -18.08 -8.46 9.11
C LYS A 242 -16.80 -9.27 9.39
N PRO A 243 -15.80 -9.26 8.48
CA PRO A 243 -14.52 -9.90 8.72
C PRO A 243 -13.85 -9.39 9.99
N VAL A 244 -13.10 -10.27 10.64
CA VAL A 244 -12.24 -9.91 11.79
C VAL A 244 -11.26 -8.82 11.34
N GLY A 245 -11.10 -7.78 12.14
CA GLY A 245 -10.21 -6.67 11.86
C GLY A 245 -10.87 -5.44 11.23
N LEU A 246 -12.20 -5.36 11.17
CA LEU A 246 -12.96 -4.18 10.74
C LEU A 246 -14.02 -3.73 11.77
N GLU A 247 -13.89 -4.18 13.02
CA GLU A 247 -14.90 -3.99 14.07
C GLU A 247 -15.06 -2.52 14.47
N ASP A 248 -13.95 -1.79 14.49
CA ASP A 248 -13.87 -0.40 14.93
C ASP A 248 -12.98 0.45 14.00
N GLU A 249 -13.01 1.77 14.19
CA GLU A 249 -12.21 2.73 13.42
C GLU A 249 -10.72 2.39 13.48
N ALA A 250 -10.20 1.98 14.64
CA ALA A 250 -8.80 1.65 14.80
C ALA A 250 -8.41 0.38 14.03
N ALA A 251 -9.31 -0.61 13.94
CA ALA A 251 -9.12 -1.83 13.16
C ALA A 251 -9.10 -1.53 11.66
N VAL A 252 -10.02 -0.69 11.19
CA VAL A 252 -10.06 -0.20 9.81
C VAL A 252 -8.75 0.53 9.45
N LEU A 253 -8.27 1.42 10.31
CA LEU A 253 -7.02 2.15 10.08
C LEU A 253 -5.78 1.26 10.10
N ARG A 254 -5.80 0.13 10.82
CA ARG A 254 -4.69 -0.82 10.85
C ARG A 254 -4.70 -1.78 9.66
N ASN A 255 -5.88 -2.24 9.24
CA ASN A 255 -6.01 -3.40 8.35
C ASN A 255 -6.48 -3.04 6.94
N LEU A 256 -7.37 -2.05 6.79
CA LEU A 256 -7.92 -1.64 5.49
C LEU A 256 -7.21 -0.42 4.93
N PHE A 257 -7.07 0.65 5.72
CA PHE A 257 -6.50 1.92 5.25
C PHE A 257 -5.14 1.76 4.56
N PRO A 258 -4.18 0.97 5.09
CA PRO A 258 -2.88 0.79 4.42
C PRO A 258 -2.99 0.11 3.05
N LEU A 259 -4.01 -0.73 2.82
CA LEU A 259 -4.23 -1.39 1.53
C LEU A 259 -4.79 -0.42 0.47
N LEU A 260 -5.49 0.62 0.91
CA LEU A 260 -6.02 1.68 0.05
C LEU A 260 -4.95 2.76 -0.21
N ASP A 261 -4.14 3.10 0.79
CA ASP A 261 -2.97 3.98 0.64
C ASP A 261 -1.76 3.20 0.10
N GLN A 262 -1.85 2.83 -1.17
CA GLN A 262 -0.83 2.04 -1.87
C GLN A 262 0.58 2.62 -1.70
N ASN A 263 0.74 3.95 -1.64
CA ASN A 263 2.05 4.59 -1.59
C ASN A 263 2.52 4.93 -0.17
N GLY A 264 1.66 4.83 0.84
CA GLY A 264 1.98 5.17 2.22
C GLY A 264 2.10 6.68 2.45
N HIS A 265 1.36 7.49 1.70
CA HIS A 265 1.38 8.96 1.86
C HIS A 265 0.54 9.46 3.04
N GLY A 266 -0.23 8.57 3.68
CA GLY A 266 -1.15 8.92 4.76
C GLY A 266 -2.50 9.45 4.27
N CYS A 267 -2.76 9.35 2.96
CA CYS A 267 -4.01 9.76 2.34
C CYS A 267 -4.39 8.79 1.22
N ILE A 268 -5.69 8.61 1.01
CA ILE A 268 -6.26 7.82 -0.08
C ILE A 268 -6.82 8.78 -1.13
N THR A 269 -6.48 8.57 -2.39
CA THR A 269 -7.06 9.33 -3.51
C THR A 269 -8.17 8.54 -4.20
N ALA A 270 -9.06 9.22 -4.92
CA ALA A 270 -10.12 8.57 -5.70
C ALA A 270 -9.58 7.46 -6.63
N SER A 271 -8.46 7.71 -7.31
CA SER A 271 -7.84 6.69 -8.19
C SER A 271 -7.39 5.43 -7.44
N GLN A 272 -6.96 5.56 -6.18
CA GLN A 272 -6.51 4.43 -5.37
C GLN A 272 -7.66 3.59 -4.82
N LEU A 273 -8.90 4.08 -4.81
CA LEU A 273 -10.10 3.32 -4.44
C LEU A 273 -10.74 2.60 -5.64
N LEU A 274 -10.45 3.05 -6.87
CA LEU A 274 -11.11 2.56 -8.07
C LEU A 274 -10.92 1.05 -8.32
N PHE A 275 -9.86 0.44 -7.80
CA PHE A 275 -9.63 -1.00 -7.97
C PHE A 275 -10.73 -1.86 -7.33
N LEU A 276 -11.42 -1.35 -6.30
CA LEU A 276 -12.53 -2.04 -5.63
C LEU A 276 -13.82 -2.07 -6.44
N GLU A 277 -13.91 -1.29 -7.52
CA GLU A 277 -15.07 -1.29 -8.40
C GLU A 277 -15.10 -2.59 -9.22
N LYS A 278 -16.11 -3.43 -8.94
CA LYS A 278 -16.28 -4.74 -9.60
C LYS A 278 -16.96 -4.62 -10.96
N ASP A 279 -17.72 -3.54 -11.19
CA ASP A 279 -18.33 -3.28 -12.48
C ASP A 279 -17.25 -2.82 -13.49
N THR A 280 -16.80 -3.72 -14.36
CA THR A 280 -15.77 -3.46 -15.38
C THR A 280 -16.09 -2.26 -16.28
N PRO A 281 -17.28 -2.13 -16.91
CA PRO A 281 -17.59 -0.95 -17.71
C PRO A 281 -17.59 0.35 -16.90
N LYS A 282 -18.14 0.34 -15.68
CA LYS A 282 -18.13 1.50 -14.78
C LYS A 282 -16.69 1.88 -14.39
N LYS A 283 -15.88 0.91 -13.97
CA LYS A 283 -14.44 1.08 -13.66
C LYS A 283 -13.68 1.72 -14.82
N ALA A 284 -13.88 1.21 -16.04
CA ALA A 284 -13.23 1.75 -17.24
C ALA A 284 -13.69 3.18 -17.57
N GLN A 285 -14.97 3.49 -17.36
CA GLN A 285 -15.49 4.86 -17.52
C GLN A 285 -14.88 5.82 -16.51
N LEU A 286 -14.90 5.46 -15.22
CA LEU A 286 -14.35 6.27 -14.13
C LEU A 286 -12.84 6.47 -14.28
N SER A 287 -12.10 5.43 -14.66
CA SER A 287 -10.66 5.53 -14.95
C SER A 287 -10.37 6.57 -16.03
N ARG A 288 -11.12 6.56 -17.14
CA ARG A 288 -10.99 7.57 -18.21
C ARG A 288 -11.35 8.98 -17.74
N GLN A 289 -12.34 9.12 -16.86
CA GLN A 289 -12.72 10.42 -16.31
C GLN A 289 -11.62 10.98 -15.39
N LEU A 290 -11.09 10.17 -14.46
CA LEU A 290 -10.01 10.57 -13.57
C LEU A 290 -8.73 10.92 -14.36
N ALA A 291 -8.37 10.12 -15.37
CA ALA A 291 -7.23 10.43 -16.24
C ALA A 291 -7.41 11.76 -16.99
N ARG A 292 -8.65 12.10 -17.40
CA ARG A 292 -8.96 13.38 -18.03
C ARG A 292 -8.85 14.55 -17.05
N ILE A 293 -9.36 14.39 -15.83
CA ILE A 293 -9.25 15.40 -14.77
C ILE A 293 -7.78 15.66 -14.44
N ALA A 294 -6.97 14.61 -14.30
CA ALA A 294 -5.54 14.74 -14.07
C ALA A 294 -4.80 15.48 -15.21
N ALA A 295 -5.24 15.29 -16.47
CA ALA A 295 -4.62 15.90 -17.64
C ALA A 295 -5.10 17.33 -17.94
N HIS A 296 -6.35 17.68 -17.61
CA HIS A 296 -7.02 18.90 -18.07
C HIS A 296 -7.69 19.72 -16.96
N GLY A 297 -7.62 19.28 -15.71
CA GLY A 297 -8.30 19.89 -14.56
C GLY A 297 -9.78 19.49 -14.46
N ALA A 298 -10.38 19.76 -13.29
CA ALA A 298 -11.77 19.39 -12.96
C ALA A 298 -12.82 19.91 -13.95
N ALA A 299 -12.57 21.05 -14.60
CA ALA A 299 -13.45 21.65 -15.61
C ALA A 299 -13.60 20.82 -16.90
N ALA A 300 -12.80 19.76 -17.08
CA ALA A 300 -12.87 18.85 -18.22
C ALA A 300 -13.67 17.56 -17.92
N ALA A 301 -14.19 17.38 -16.70
CA ALA A 301 -15.07 16.28 -16.38
C ALA A 301 -16.39 16.41 -17.19
N PRO A 302 -16.84 15.35 -17.90
CA PRO A 302 -18.17 15.38 -18.51
C PRO A 302 -19.24 15.51 -17.42
N GLU A 303 -20.26 16.34 -17.64
CA GLU A 303 -21.38 16.49 -16.69
C GLU A 303 -21.92 15.10 -16.29
N PRO A 304 -22.17 14.85 -14.99
CA PRO A 304 -22.85 13.63 -14.57
C PRO A 304 -24.23 13.60 -15.26
N LEU A 305 -24.56 12.46 -15.88
CA LEU A 305 -25.90 12.27 -16.41
C LEU A 305 -26.88 12.38 -15.24
N SER A 306 -27.73 13.41 -15.27
CA SER A 306 -28.83 13.55 -14.32
C SER A 306 -29.62 12.24 -14.35
N ASN A 307 -29.76 11.60 -13.19
CA ASN A 307 -30.52 10.38 -13.04
C ASN A 307 -32.02 10.72 -13.12
N SER A 308 -32.51 11.12 -14.29
CA SER A 308 -33.92 11.29 -14.58
C SER A 308 -34.52 9.93 -14.91
N ALA A 309 -34.64 9.10 -13.88
CA ALA A 309 -35.60 8.02 -13.80
C ALA A 309 -36.64 8.40 -12.73
N GLN A 310 -37.63 9.19 -13.16
CA GLN A 310 -38.94 9.33 -12.50
C GLN A 310 -39.98 8.65 -13.37
#